data_AF-A0A7H4MV78-F1
#
_entry.id   AF-A0A7H4MV78-F1
#
_cell.length_a   1.000
_cell.length_b   1.000
_cell.length_c   1.000
_cell.angle_alpha   90.00
_cell.angle_beta   90.00
_cell.angle_gamma   90.00
#
_symmetry.space_group_name_H-M   'P 1'
#
loop_
_entity.id
_entity.type
_entity.pdbx_description
1 polymer ?
#
loop_
_entity_poly.entity_id
_entity_poly.type
_entity_poly.pdbx_seq_one_letter_code
_entity_poly.pdbx_strand_id
1 'polypeptide(L)'
;MGRVIWWMARSYPQRPSLKRCMVFAGYVATPLFLSGLVALYPLVWLCALVGTVALLYTGYLLYLGIPTFLGINKEEGLSFASSTLAIGVLVLEVLLAITVILWGYGYRLF
;
A
#
# COMPACT_ATOMS: atom_id res chain seq x y z
N MET A 1 2.46 -7.51 2.86
CA MET A 1 2.90 -6.23 3.46
C MET A 1 3.49 -6.38 4.87
N GLY A 2 2.71 -6.76 5.91
CA GLY A 2 3.21 -6.74 7.31
C GLY A 2 4.48 -7.55 7.61
N ARG A 3 4.70 -8.71 6.97
CA ARG A 3 5.92 -9.53 7.12
C ARG A 3 7.17 -8.89 6.50
N VAL A 4 7.01 -8.13 5.42
CA VAL A 4 8.11 -7.44 4.71
C VAL A 4 8.59 -6.24 5.53
N ILE A 5 7.64 -5.48 6.09
CA ILE A 5 7.93 -4.36 6.99
C ILE A 5 8.66 -4.85 8.25
N TRP A 6 8.23 -5.97 8.83
CA TRP A 6 8.93 -6.58 9.97
C TRP A 6 10.32 -7.12 9.62
N TRP A 7 10.50 -7.68 8.42
CA TRP A 7 11.79 -8.15 7.95
C TRP A 7 12.77 -6.98 7.72
N MET A 8 12.31 -5.89 7.12
CA MET A 8 13.08 -4.65 6.96
C MET A 8 13.41 -3.98 8.32
N ALA A 9 12.51 -4.07 9.30
CA ALA A 9 12.74 -3.55 10.65
C ALA A 9 13.73 -4.39 11.50
N ARG A 10 14.27 -5.49 10.97
CA ARG A 10 15.18 -6.38 11.71
C ARG A 10 16.53 -5.72 12.05
N SER A 11 16.93 -4.69 11.31
CA SER A 11 18.20 -3.97 11.47
C SER A 11 18.18 -2.86 12.53
N TYR A 12 17.02 -2.52 13.11
CA TYR A 12 16.90 -1.43 14.08
C TYR A 12 16.64 -1.92 15.53
N PRO A 13 17.18 -1.22 16.54
CA PRO A 13 17.11 -1.65 17.95
C PRO A 13 15.69 -1.61 18.55
N GLN A 14 14.80 -0.77 18.03
CA GLN A 14 13.39 -0.67 18.45
C GLN A 14 12.52 -1.57 17.55
N ARG A 15 12.47 -2.88 17.83
CA ARG A 15 11.64 -3.82 17.04
C ARG A 15 10.14 -3.58 17.28
N PRO A 16 9.36 -3.11 16.28
CA PRO A 16 7.92 -3.05 16.41
C PRO A 16 7.33 -4.46 16.35
N SER A 17 6.27 -4.73 17.12
CA SER A 17 5.59 -6.02 17.11
C SER A 17 4.90 -6.27 15.75
N LEU A 18 4.95 -7.51 15.26
CA LEU A 18 4.32 -7.94 14.00
C LEU A 18 2.86 -7.50 13.88
N LYS A 19 2.12 -7.52 14.99
CA LYS A 19 0.71 -7.08 15.05
C LYS A 19 0.57 -5.59 14.72
N ARG A 20 1.44 -4.73 15.24
CA ARG A 20 1.40 -3.28 14.98
C ARG A 20 1.79 -2.95 13.54
N CYS A 21 2.79 -3.63 12.97
CA CYS A 21 3.12 -3.50 11.54
C CYS A 21 1.95 -3.92 10.62
N MET A 22 1.23 -4.98 10.99
CA MET A 22 0.07 -5.44 10.23
C MET A 22 -1.10 -4.46 10.29
N VAL A 23 -1.36 -3.89 11.47
CA VAL A 23 -2.37 -2.84 11.67
C VAL A 23 -2.00 -1.55 10.91
N PHE A 24 -0.74 -1.12 10.98
CA PHE A 24 -0.25 0.03 10.25
C PHE A 24 -0.36 -0.16 8.73
N ALA A 25 0.03 -1.33 8.22
CA ALA A 25 -0.15 -1.67 6.82
C ALA A 25 -1.64 -1.66 6.40
N GLY A 26 -2.55 -2.07 7.30
CA GLY A 26 -3.99 -1.98 7.09
C GLY A 26 -4.50 -0.55 6.96
N TYR A 27 -4.07 0.36 7.85
CA TYR A 27 -4.43 1.78 7.77
C TYR A 27 -3.95 2.44 6.49
N VAL A 28 -2.72 2.12 6.07
CA VAL A 28 -2.12 2.63 4.83
C VAL A 28 -2.84 2.09 3.57
N ALA A 29 -3.32 0.84 3.62
CA ALA A 29 -4.06 0.21 2.52
C ALA A 29 -5.53 0.67 2.40
N THR A 30 -6.12 1.21 3.47
CA THR A 30 -7.53 1.61 3.52
C THR A 30 -7.93 2.62 2.44
N PRO A 31 -7.21 3.73 2.20
CA PRO A 31 -7.56 4.68 1.13
C PRO A 31 -7.48 4.07 -0.28
N LEU A 32 -6.51 3.18 -0.54
CA LEU A 32 -6.41 2.45 -1.81
C LEU A 32 -7.52 1.40 -1.98
N PHE A 33 -7.98 0.80 -0.89
CA PHE A 33 -9.15 -0.08 -0.93
C PHE A 33 -10.43 0.71 -1.21
N LEU A 34 -10.59 1.88 -0.58
CA LEU A 34 -11.73 2.76 -0.79
C LEU A 34 -11.77 3.34 -2.22
N SER A 35 -10.62 3.62 -2.83
CA SER A 35 -10.59 4.04 -4.24
C SER A 35 -11.08 2.95 -5.19
N GLY A 36 -10.96 1.68 -4.82
CA GLY A 36 -11.51 0.56 -5.58
C GLY A 36 -13.03 0.56 -5.70
N LEU A 37 -13.77 1.10 -4.71
CA LEU A 37 -15.24 1.25 -4.78
C LEU A 37 -15.67 2.19 -5.91
N VAL A 38 -14.83 3.16 -6.25
CA VAL A 38 -15.10 4.12 -7.32
C VAL A 38 -15.10 3.46 -8.71
N ALA A 39 -14.49 2.28 -8.85
CA ALA A 39 -14.54 1.47 -10.07
C ALA A 39 -15.96 0.95 -10.40
N LEU A 40 -16.92 1.05 -9.47
CA LEU A 40 -18.35 0.76 -9.75
C LEU A 40 -18.99 1.81 -10.66
N TYR A 41 -18.42 3.03 -10.73
CA TYR A 41 -18.84 4.06 -11.69
C TYR A 41 -17.86 4.05 -12.87
N PRO A 42 -18.26 3.64 -14.08
CA PRO A 42 -17.36 3.39 -15.21
C PRO A 42 -16.91 4.69 -15.90
N LEU A 43 -16.37 5.63 -15.13
CA LEU A 43 -15.68 6.83 -15.61
C LEU A 43 -14.18 6.65 -15.36
N VAL A 44 -13.46 6.27 -16.42
CA VAL A 44 -12.01 5.98 -16.38
C VAL A 44 -11.22 7.16 -15.78
N TRP A 45 -11.55 8.38 -16.17
CA TRP A 45 -10.93 9.61 -15.66
C TRP A 45 -11.13 9.82 -14.16
N LEU A 46 -12.32 9.49 -13.66
CA LEU A 46 -12.66 9.63 -12.26
C LEU A 46 -11.94 8.56 -11.43
N CYS A 47 -11.88 7.31 -11.92
CA CYS A 47 -11.09 6.25 -11.29
C CYS A 47 -9.59 6.59 -11.25
N ALA A 48 -9.05 7.14 -12.34
CA ALA A 48 -7.65 7.55 -12.41
C ALA A 48 -7.35 8.67 -11.40
N LEU A 49 -8.19 9.72 -11.34
CA LEU A 49 -8.04 10.81 -10.37
C LEU A 49 -8.10 10.31 -8.93
N VAL A 50 -9.13 9.52 -8.58
CA VAL A 50 -9.30 9.01 -7.22
C VAL A 50 -8.19 8.04 -6.85
N GLY A 51 -7.75 7.18 -7.78
CA GLY A 51 -6.61 6.28 -7.58
C GLY A 51 -5.31 7.05 -7.30
N THR A 52 -5.01 8.09 -8.07
CA THR A 52 -3.84 8.95 -7.85
C THR A 52 -3.91 9.66 -6.49
N VAL A 53 -5.06 10.25 -6.14
CA VAL A 53 -5.23 10.93 -4.85
C VAL A 53 -5.07 9.95 -3.69
N ALA A 54 -5.66 8.75 -3.79
CA ALA A 54 -5.51 7.71 -2.78
C ALA A 54 -4.04 7.29 -2.61
N LEU A 55 -3.30 7.14 -3.72
CA LEU A 55 -1.89 6.74 -3.71
C LEU A 55 -1.00 7.83 -3.08
N LEU A 56 -1.25 9.11 -3.40
CA LEU A 56 -0.59 10.24 -2.75
C LEU A 56 -0.89 10.28 -1.24
N TYR A 57 -2.14 10.04 -0.85
CA TYR A 57 -2.56 10.04 0.55
C TYR A 57 -1.94 8.87 1.34
N THR A 58 -1.90 7.67 0.74
CA THR A 58 -1.16 6.51 1.26
C THR A 58 0.31 6.85 1.48
N GLY A 59 0.94 7.55 0.54
CA GLY A 59 2.34 7.96 0.67
C GLY A 59 2.56 9.00 1.76
N TYR A 60 1.65 9.95 1.90
CA TYR A 60 1.67 10.93 2.98
C TYR A 60 1.55 10.26 4.36
N LEU A 61 0.62 9.31 4.51
CA LEU A 61 0.45 8.52 5.75
C LEU A 61 1.69 7.68 6.07
N LEU A 62 2.33 7.08 5.06
CA LEU A 62 3.58 6.34 5.26
C LEU A 62 4.73 7.25 5.70
N TYR A 63 4.85 8.43 5.08
CA TYR A 63 5.90 9.39 5.39
C TYR A 63 5.80 9.94 6.82
N LEU A 64 4.58 10.17 7.33
CA LEU A 64 4.35 10.55 8.72
C LEU A 64 4.46 9.37 9.69
N GLY A 65 3.93 8.21 9.32
CA GLY A 65 3.82 7.06 10.20
C GLY A 65 5.15 6.33 10.47
N ILE A 66 5.99 6.16 9.45
CA ILE A 66 7.28 5.43 9.53
C ILE A 66 8.25 6.06 10.55
N PRO A 67 8.60 7.37 10.49
CA PRO A 67 9.54 7.97 11.43
C PRO A 67 9.01 7.96 12.87
N THR A 68 7.70 8.17 13.06
CA THR A 68 7.05 8.08 14.38
C THR A 68 7.03 6.66 14.95
N PHE A 69 6.87 5.63 14.10
CA PHE A 69 6.84 4.23 14.54
C PHE A 69 8.22 3.65 14.88
N LEU A 70 9.25 4.04 14.12
CA LEU A 70 10.60 3.48 14.24
C LEU A 70 11.54 4.34 15.11
N GLY A 71 11.17 5.59 15.44
CA GLY A 71 11.98 6.48 16.26
C GLY A 71 13.33 6.83 15.63
N ILE A 72 13.38 6.85 14.29
CA ILE A 72 14.58 7.10 13.47
C ILE A 72 14.60 8.52 12.91
N ASN A 73 15.78 8.98 12.52
CA ASN A 73 15.96 10.28 11.89
C ASN A 73 15.12 10.39 10.60
N LYS A 74 14.65 11.61 10.32
CA LYS A 74 13.73 11.91 9.20
C LYS A 74 14.27 11.44 7.84
N GLU A 75 15.58 11.46 7.66
CA GLU A 75 16.28 11.08 6.42
C GLU A 75 16.24 9.56 6.17
N GLU A 76 16.51 8.74 7.19
CA GLU A 76 16.38 7.28 7.11
C GLU A 76 14.92 6.84 6.98
N GLY A 77 14.02 7.54 7.69
CA GLY A 77 12.57 7.31 7.61
C GLY A 77 12.01 7.56 6.21
N LEU A 78 12.59 8.51 5.46
CA LEU A 78 12.18 8.83 4.09
C LEU A 78 12.51 7.69 3.11
N SER A 79 13.72 7.13 3.20
CA SER A 79 14.16 5.97 2.39
C SER A 79 13.34 4.70 2.69
N PHE A 80 12.97 4.50 3.96
CA PHE A 80 12.12 3.39 4.36
C PHE A 80 10.66 3.56 3.92
N ALA A 81 10.11 4.76 4.04
CA ALA A 81 8.76 5.08 3.60
C ALA A 81 8.62 4.91 2.08
N SER A 82 9.60 5.36 1.29
CA SER A 82 9.59 5.21 -0.17
C SER A 82 9.71 3.75 -0.60
N SER A 83 10.58 2.96 0.04
CA SER A 83 10.71 1.52 -0.22
C SER A 83 9.41 0.78 0.12
N THR A 84 8.77 1.12 1.24
CA THR A 84 7.49 0.51 1.65
C THR A 84 6.37 0.88 0.68
N LEU A 85 6.34 2.14 0.20
CA LEU A 85 5.43 2.60 -0.85
C LEU A 85 5.61 1.80 -2.14
N ALA A 86 6.84 1.66 -2.62
CA ALA A 86 7.15 0.92 -3.85
C ALA A 86 6.66 -0.53 -3.78
N ILE A 87 6.90 -1.22 -2.66
CA ILE A 87 6.38 -2.57 -2.43
C ILE A 87 4.84 -2.59 -2.42
N GLY A 88 4.20 -1.57 -1.85
CA GLY A 88 2.74 -1.46 -1.83
C GLY A 88 2.14 -1.28 -3.21
N VAL A 89 2.76 -0.46 -4.05
CA VAL A 89 2.36 -0.27 -5.45
C VAL A 89 2.55 -1.56 -6.26
N LEU A 90 3.67 -2.27 -6.08
CA LEU A 90 3.89 -3.57 -6.74
C LEU A 90 2.83 -4.61 -6.37
N VAL A 91 2.45 -4.70 -5.09
CA VAL A 91 1.39 -5.61 -4.64
C VAL A 91 0.04 -5.22 -5.25
N LEU A 92 -0.27 -3.93 -5.33
CA LEU A 92 -1.48 -3.43 -5.99
C LEU A 92 -1.50 -3.81 -7.48
N GLU A 93 -0.37 -3.66 -8.17
CA GLU A 93 -0.22 -4.01 -9.58
C GLU A 93 -0.45 -5.51 -9.84
N VAL A 94 0.12 -6.37 -8.99
CA VAL A 94 -0.11 -7.82 -9.06
C VAL A 94 -1.59 -8.17 -8.84
N LEU A 95 -2.27 -7.50 -7.90
CA LEU A 95 -3.70 -7.70 -7.68
C LEU A 95 -4.52 -7.29 -8.90
N LEU A 96 -4.23 -6.14 -9.50
CA LEU A 96 -4.90 -5.68 -10.72
C LEU A 96 -4.66 -6.65 -11.89
N ALA A 97 -3.43 -7.12 -12.07
CA ALA A 97 -3.10 -8.12 -13.09
C ALA A 97 -3.91 -9.42 -12.86
N ILE A 98 -4.02 -9.89 -11.63
CA ILE A 98 -4.85 -11.05 -11.28
C ILE A 98 -6.32 -10.80 -11.61
N THR A 99 -6.86 -9.62 -11.28
CA THR A 99 -8.25 -9.25 -11.62
C THR A 99 -8.49 -9.28 -13.14
N VAL A 100 -7.57 -8.72 -13.92
CA VAL A 100 -7.63 -8.73 -15.40
C VAL A 100 -7.56 -10.15 -15.94
N ILE A 101 -6.66 -10.98 -15.40
CA ILE A 101 -6.55 -12.40 -15.78
C ILE A 101 -7.85 -13.14 -15.45
N LEU A 102 -8.41 -12.97 -14.24
CA LEU A 102 -9.67 -13.61 -13.83
C LEU A 102 -10.84 -13.18 -14.71
N TRP A 103 -10.97 -11.89 -15.04
CA TRP A 103 -11.94 -11.41 -16.02
C TRP A 103 -11.71 -12.01 -17.41
N GLY A 104 -10.45 -12.13 -17.82
CA GLY A 104 -10.03 -12.81 -19.03
C GLY A 104 -10.17 -14.34 -18.99
N TYR A 105 -10.53 -14.96 -17.87
CA TYR A 105 -10.91 -16.39 -17.83
C TYR A 105 -12.44 -16.56 -17.81
N GLY A 106 -13.18 -15.54 -17.35
CA GLY A 106 -14.64 -15.55 -17.32
C GLY A 106 -15.30 -15.78 -18.68
N TYR A 107 -14.69 -15.31 -19.78
CA TYR A 107 -15.23 -15.56 -21.14
C TYR A 107 -15.11 -17.02 -21.59
N ARG A 108 -14.31 -17.85 -20.93
CA ARG A 108 -14.18 -19.30 -21.23
C ARG A 108 -14.96 -20.20 -20.27
N LEU A 109 -15.55 -19.65 -19.21
CA LEU A 109 -16.29 -20.42 -18.21
C LEU A 109 -17.82 -20.33 -18.37
N PHE A 110 -18.32 -19.61 -19.37
CA PHE A 110 -19.72 -19.57 -19.80
C PHE A 110 -19.84 -19.88 -21.29
#